data_AF-A0A535NN81-F1
#
_entry.id   AF-A0A535NN81-F1
#
_cell.length_a   1.000
_cell.length_b   1.000
_cell.length_c   1.000
_cell.angle_alpha   90.00
_cell.angle_beta   90.00
_cell.angle_gamma   90.00
#
_symmetry.space_group_name_H-M   'P 1'
#
loop_
_entity.id
_entity.type
_entity.pdbx_description
1 polymer ?
#
loop_
_entity_poly.entity_id
_entity_poly.type
_entity_poly.pdbx_seq_one_letter_code
_entity_poly.pdbx_strand_id
1 'polypeptide(L)'
;MSEAIAQWRGFKAATRLGWKISSNWTQPLIFVIYSVIRPLSAAFILVIMYRVISGGAPGTGAYLAFLVSGVAFWSFVQYGFAGLSTGIVEDRGEYKMLKYVYTSPAHFYVYLLGRGLAQLA
;
A
#
# COMPACT_ATOMS: atom_id res chain seq x y z
N MET A 1 19.76 -14.32 -21.06
CA MET A 1 19.58 -13.56 -19.80
C MET A 1 18.98 -14.53 -18.79
N SER A 2 19.52 -14.63 -17.58
CA SER A 2 18.96 -15.53 -16.56
C SER A 2 17.51 -15.14 -16.25
N GLU A 3 16.63 -16.13 -16.13
CA GLU A 3 15.20 -15.95 -15.83
C GLU A 3 14.97 -15.11 -14.58
N ALA A 4 15.77 -15.33 -13.53
CA ALA A 4 15.73 -14.55 -12.30
C ALA A 4 15.96 -13.05 -12.52
N ILE A 5 16.87 -12.69 -13.44
CA ILE A 5 17.16 -11.29 -13.79
C ILE A 5 15.97 -10.66 -14.52
N ALA A 6 15.28 -11.43 -15.37
CA ALA A 6 14.08 -10.97 -16.06
C ALA A 6 12.94 -10.69 -15.08
N GLN A 7 12.70 -11.61 -14.13
CA GLN A 7 11.68 -11.44 -13.09
C GLN A 7 12.00 -10.26 -12.18
N TRP A 8 13.25 -10.10 -11.74
CA TRP A 8 13.64 -8.96 -10.92
C TRP A 8 13.45 -7.61 -11.63
N ARG A 9 13.83 -7.52 -12.91
CA ARG A 9 13.62 -6.32 -13.72
C ARG A 9 12.12 -6.03 -13.90
N GLY A 10 11.32 -7.06 -14.16
CA GLY A 10 9.87 -6.97 -14.27
C GLY A 10 9.23 -6.46 -12.98
N PHE A 11 9.61 -7.04 -11.85
CA PHE A 11 9.17 -6.62 -10.52
C PHE A 11 9.48 -5.14 -10.26
N LYS A 12 10.76 -4.74 -10.42
CA LYS A 12 11.20 -3.36 -10.20
C LYS A 12 10.46 -2.38 -11.13
N ALA A 13 10.23 -2.77 -12.38
CA ALA A 13 9.48 -1.96 -13.34
C ALA A 13 8.01 -1.79 -12.93
N ALA A 14 7.36 -2.87 -12.50
CA ALA A 14 5.98 -2.87 -12.03
C ALA A 14 5.79 -2.01 -10.77
N THR A 15 6.68 -2.13 -9.78
CA THR A 15 6.65 -1.30 -8.57
C THR A 15 6.86 0.17 -8.89
N ARG A 16 7.80 0.50 -9.78
CA ARG A 16 8.04 1.89 -10.19
C ARG A 16 6.86 2.47 -10.96
N LEU A 17 6.21 1.66 -11.81
CA LEU A 17 5.01 2.06 -12.54
C LEU A 17 3.87 2.36 -11.58
N GLY A 18 3.60 1.45 -10.64
CA GLY A 18 2.56 1.64 -9.63
C GLY A 18 2.78 2.92 -8.82
N TRP A 19 4.02 3.17 -8.39
CA TRP A 19 4.35 4.39 -7.64
C TRP A 19 4.10 5.66 -8.45
N LYS A 20 4.46 5.65 -9.74
CA LYS A 20 4.21 6.80 -10.61
C LYS A 20 2.73 7.06 -10.82
N ILE A 21 1.92 6.00 -10.94
CA ILE A 21 0.47 6.12 -11.07
C ILE A 21 -0.12 6.72 -9.79
N SER A 22 0.25 6.18 -8.62
CA SER A 22 -0.29 6.63 -7.33
C SER A 22 0.19 8.03 -6.92
N SER A 23 1.42 8.42 -7.29
CA SER A 23 1.95 9.75 -6.95
C SER A 23 1.58 10.84 -7.95
N ASN A 24 0.99 10.51 -9.10
CA ASN A 24 0.82 11.45 -10.23
C ASN A 24 -0.05 12.67 -9.89
N TRP A 25 -0.92 12.57 -8.89
CA TRP A 25 -1.87 13.63 -8.55
C TRP A 25 -1.22 14.83 -7.84
N THR A 26 0.04 14.74 -7.39
CA THR A 26 0.68 15.80 -6.61
C THR A 26 2.21 15.80 -6.74
N GLN A 27 2.86 16.81 -6.16
CA GLN A 27 4.31 16.88 -6.06
C GLN A 27 4.83 15.77 -5.13
N PRO A 28 6.00 15.16 -5.41
CA PRO A 28 6.52 14.03 -4.63
C PRO A 28 6.64 14.29 -3.12
N LEU A 29 7.01 15.52 -2.73
CA LEU A 29 7.14 15.88 -1.32
C LEU A 29 5.77 15.90 -0.61
N ILE A 30 4.76 16.50 -1.24
CA ILE A 30 3.39 16.58 -0.70
C ILE A 30 2.79 15.17 -0.60
N PHE A 31 3.03 14.32 -1.60
CA PHE A 31 2.62 12.92 -1.57
C PHE A 31 3.16 12.20 -0.34
N VAL A 32 4.48 12.25 -0.11
CA VAL A 32 5.12 11.58 1.03
C VAL A 32 4.59 12.10 2.36
N ILE A 33 4.45 13.42 2.51
CA ILE A 33 3.88 14.02 3.73
C ILE A 33 2.45 13.51 3.96
N TYR A 34 1.62 13.52 2.92
CA TYR A 34 0.25 13.05 3.00
C TYR A 34 0.15 11.56 3.36
N SER A 35 0.97 10.71 2.73
CA SER A 35 1.03 9.26 2.99
C SER A 35 1.41 8.95 4.44
N VAL A 36 2.17 9.80 5.11
CA VAL A 36 2.55 9.63 6.53
C VAL A 36 1.53 10.27 7.48
N ILE A 37 1.06 11.49 7.19
CA ILE A 37 0.13 12.22 8.07
C ILE A 37 -1.23 11.52 8.15
N ARG A 38 -1.72 10.94 7.05
CA ARG A 38 -3.03 10.29 7.01
C ARG A 38 -3.15 9.12 8.01
N PRO A 39 -2.28 8.10 8.00
CA PRO A 39 -2.35 7.01 8.98
C PRO A 39 -2.02 7.48 10.40
N LEU A 40 -1.10 8.44 10.58
CA LEU A 40 -0.82 9.02 11.89
C LEU A 40 -2.04 9.70 12.49
N SER A 41 -2.78 10.48 11.69
CA SER A 41 -4.02 11.15 12.11
C SER A 41 -5.05 10.12 12.58
N ALA A 42 -5.21 9.02 11.85
CA ALA A 42 -6.09 7.92 12.25
C ALA A 42 -5.66 7.28 13.59
N ALA A 43 -4.36 7.05 13.79
CA ALA A 43 -3.84 6.55 15.06
C ALA A 43 -4.05 7.55 16.21
N PHE A 44 -3.83 8.85 15.98
CA PHE A 44 -4.03 9.89 16.97
C PHE A 44 -5.49 10.02 17.41
N ILE A 45 -6.45 9.81 16.51
CA ILE A 45 -7.87 9.76 16.87
C ILE A 45 -8.10 8.66 17.91
N LEU A 46 -7.56 7.45 17.70
CA LEU A 46 -7.69 6.35 18.65
C LEU A 46 -7.00 6.66 19.99
N VAL A 47 -5.82 7.28 19.96
CA VAL A 47 -5.11 7.72 21.17
C VAL A 47 -5.95 8.70 21.97
N ILE A 48 -6.51 9.72 21.31
CA ILE A 48 -7.34 10.75 21.97
C ILE A 48 -8.61 10.11 22.52
N MET A 49 -9.35 9.35 21.71
CA MET A 49 -10.55 8.66 22.15
C MET A 49 -10.26 7.82 23.39
N TYR A 50 -9.21 7.02 23.34
CA TYR A 50 -8.94 6.10 24.42
C TYR A 50 -8.38 6.79 25.67
N ARG A 51 -7.51 7.80 25.54
CA ARG A 51 -6.98 8.55 26.71
C ARG A 51 -8.00 9.46 27.37
N VAL A 52 -8.87 10.11 26.59
CA VAL A 52 -9.82 11.09 27.10
C VAL A 52 -11.09 10.41 27.61
N ILE A 53 -11.62 9.41 26.88
CA ILE A 53 -12.92 8.80 27.20
C ILE A 53 -12.80 7.74 28.31
N SER A 54 -11.69 6.99 28.38
CA SER A 54 -11.54 5.92 29.39
C SER A 54 -11.16 6.42 30.80
N GLY A 55 -10.90 7.72 30.96
CA GLY A 55 -10.60 8.32 32.27
C GLY A 55 -9.36 7.77 32.98
N GLY A 56 -8.46 7.07 32.28
CA GLY A 56 -7.23 6.52 32.88
C GLY A 56 -7.42 5.22 33.65
N ALA A 57 -8.48 4.44 33.37
CA ALA A 57 -8.70 3.14 34.00
C ALA A 57 -7.47 2.20 33.88
N PRO A 58 -7.21 1.31 34.85
CA PRO A 58 -6.10 0.37 34.80
C PRO A 58 -6.13 -0.51 33.55
N GLY A 59 -4.97 -0.76 32.93
CA GLY A 59 -4.86 -1.58 31.71
C GLY A 59 -5.08 -0.82 30.40
N THR A 60 -5.46 0.45 30.46
CA THR A 60 -5.72 1.26 29.26
C THR A 60 -4.48 1.44 28.36
N GLY A 61 -3.29 1.61 28.94
CA GLY A 61 -2.06 1.74 28.16
C GLY A 61 -1.74 0.52 27.30
N ALA A 62 -1.91 -0.69 27.85
CA ALA A 62 -1.65 -1.94 27.14
C ALA A 62 -2.66 -2.18 26.01
N TYR A 63 -3.95 -1.90 26.27
CA TYR A 63 -4.99 -2.01 25.24
C TYR A 63 -4.79 -1.02 24.10
N LEU A 64 -4.38 0.22 24.40
CA LEU A 64 -4.07 1.22 23.37
C LEU A 64 -2.92 0.73 22.48
N ALA A 65 -1.84 0.20 23.06
CA ALA A 65 -0.72 -0.35 22.30
C ALA A 65 -1.16 -1.50 21.37
N PHE A 66 -1.99 -2.41 21.88
CA PHE A 66 -2.60 -3.48 21.08
C PHE A 66 -3.47 -2.93 19.94
N LEU A 67 -4.33 -1.95 20.23
CA LEU A 67 -5.23 -1.37 19.25
C LEU A 67 -4.45 -0.65 18.12
N VAL A 68 -3.48 0.19 18.46
CA VAL A 68 -2.68 0.94 17.49
C VAL A 68 -1.86 -0.01 16.60
N SER A 69 -1.21 -1.01 17.20
CA SER A 69 -0.46 -2.02 16.43
C SER A 69 -1.38 -2.87 15.56
N GLY A 70 -2.54 -3.27 16.07
CA GLY A 70 -3.56 -4.01 15.32
C GLY A 70 -4.08 -3.23 14.11
N VAL A 71 -4.42 -1.95 14.29
CA VAL A 71 -4.90 -1.08 13.20
C VAL A 71 -3.81 -0.82 12.16
N ALA A 72 -2.56 -0.58 12.60
CA ALA A 72 -1.44 -0.39 11.68
C ALA A 72 -1.19 -1.65 10.83
N PHE A 73 -1.18 -2.83 11.46
CA PHE A 73 -1.00 -4.11 10.76
C PHE A 73 -2.18 -4.43 9.84
N TRP A 74 -3.41 -4.18 10.31
CA TRP A 74 -4.60 -4.37 9.49
C TRP A 74 -4.60 -3.48 8.24
N SER A 75 -4.17 -2.23 8.37
CA SER A 75 -4.07 -1.30 7.25
C SER A 75 -3.09 -1.81 6.19
N PHE A 76 -1.96 -2.40 6.59
CA PHE A 76 -1.01 -3.02 5.66
C PHE A 76 -1.66 -4.14 4.85
N VAL A 77 -2.42 -5.03 5.50
CA VAL A 77 -3.16 -6.10 4.81
C VAL A 77 -4.20 -5.50 3.87
N GLN A 78 -5.00 -4.55 4.35
CA GLN A 78 -6.07 -3.92 3.57
C GLN A 78 -5.54 -3.25 2.30
N TYR A 79 -4.52 -2.40 2.41
CA TYR A 79 -3.96 -1.69 1.26
C TYR A 79 -3.19 -2.60 0.30
N GLY A 80 -2.52 -3.63 0.82
CA GLY A 80 -1.80 -4.59 -0.01
C GLY A 80 -2.73 -5.38 -0.94
N PHE A 81 -3.80 -5.96 -0.38
CA PHE A 81 -4.79 -6.71 -1.16
C PHE A 81 -5.63 -5.80 -2.07
N ALA A 82 -6.03 -4.63 -1.58
CA ALA A 82 -6.73 -3.65 -2.40
C ALA A 82 -5.87 -3.23 -3.61
N GLY A 83 -4.58 -2.99 -3.40
CA GLY A 83 -3.64 -2.61 -4.46
C GLY A 83 -3.51 -3.66 -5.57
N LEU A 84 -3.48 -4.94 -5.20
CA LEU A 84 -3.49 -6.06 -6.17
C LEU A 84 -4.78 -6.08 -6.99
N SER A 85 -5.93 -5.96 -6.32
CA SER A 85 -7.25 -5.99 -6.98
C SER A 85 -7.45 -4.80 -7.90
N THR A 86 -7.22 -3.58 -7.39
CA THR A 86 -7.40 -2.34 -8.15
C THR A 86 -6.44 -2.26 -9.31
N GLY A 87 -5.19 -2.73 -9.16
CA GLY A 87 -4.24 -2.80 -10.27
C GLY A 87 -4.76 -3.62 -11.45
N ILE A 88 -5.36 -4.79 -11.21
CA ILE A 88 -5.97 -5.61 -12.28
C ILE A 88 -7.11 -4.87 -12.96
N VAL A 89 -7.96 -4.20 -12.18
CA VAL A 89 -9.13 -3.48 -12.70
C VAL A 89 -8.70 -2.30 -13.56
N GLU A 90 -7.74 -1.49 -13.10
CA GLU A 90 -7.13 -0.38 -13.83
C GLU A 90 -6.47 -0.86 -15.13
N ASP A 91 -5.64 -1.90 -15.06
CA ASP A 91 -4.89 -2.41 -16.21
C ASP A 91 -5.82 -3.07 -17.24
N ARG A 92 -6.95 -3.62 -16.82
CA ARG A 92 -7.99 -4.17 -17.70
C ARG A 92 -8.86 -3.08 -18.32
N GLY A 93 -9.37 -2.17 -17.49
CA GLY A 93 -10.44 -1.24 -17.88
C GLY A 93 -9.91 0.09 -18.39
N GLU A 94 -9.12 0.76 -17.58
CA GLU A 94 -8.71 2.14 -17.78
C GLU A 94 -7.51 2.24 -18.73
N TYR A 95 -6.43 1.52 -18.41
CA TYR A 95 -5.20 1.55 -19.21
C TYR A 95 -5.21 0.54 -20.36
N LYS A 96 -6.05 -0.51 -20.27
CA LYS A 96 -6.15 -1.60 -21.27
C LYS A 96 -4.79 -2.25 -21.60
N MET A 97 -3.89 -2.28 -20.62
CA MET A 97 -2.53 -2.78 -20.75
C MET A 97 -2.40 -4.28 -20.43
N LEU A 98 -3.46 -4.92 -19.93
CA LEU A 98 -3.43 -6.30 -19.44
C LEU A 98 -2.84 -7.28 -20.45
N LYS A 99 -3.22 -7.19 -21.74
CA LYS A 99 -2.66 -8.05 -22.80
C LYS A 99 -1.15 -7.90 -22.92
N TYR A 100 -0.64 -6.68 -22.88
CA TYR A 100 0.79 -6.40 -23.02
C TYR A 100 1.60 -6.93 -21.83
N VAL A 101 1.03 -6.82 -20.62
CA VAL A 101 1.62 -7.40 -19.41
C VAL A 101 1.74 -8.91 -19.53
N TYR A 102 0.70 -9.60 -20.02
CA TYR A 102 0.73 -11.05 -20.23
C TYR A 102 1.72 -11.51 -21.31
N THR A 103 1.97 -10.70 -22.34
CA THR A 103 2.98 -10.99 -23.37
C THR A 103 4.39 -10.59 -22.95
N SER A 104 4.54 -9.92 -21.81
CA SER A 104 5.84 -9.46 -21.33
C SER A 104 6.69 -10.64 -20.84
N PRO A 105 8.03 -10.52 -20.85
CA PRO A 105 8.92 -11.57 -20.36
C PRO A 105 8.87 -11.78 -18.83
N ALA A 106 8.13 -10.95 -18.09
CA ALA A 106 7.94 -11.10 -16.65
C ALA A 106 6.65 -11.90 -16.38
N HIS A 107 6.68 -12.78 -15.38
CA HIS A 107 5.49 -13.50 -14.96
C HIS A 107 4.42 -12.54 -14.45
N PHE A 108 3.17 -12.81 -14.81
CA PHE A 108 2.03 -12.00 -14.40
C PHE A 108 1.94 -11.83 -12.87
N TYR A 109 2.24 -12.87 -12.10
CA TYR A 109 2.28 -12.80 -10.63
C TYR A 109 3.36 -11.86 -10.11
N VAL A 110 4.54 -11.84 -10.74
CA VAL A 110 5.64 -10.94 -10.37
C VAL A 110 5.27 -9.49 -10.65
N TYR A 111 4.60 -9.25 -11.79
CA TYR A 111 4.05 -7.94 -12.11
C TYR A 111 3.01 -7.49 -11.08
N LEU A 112 2.06 -8.37 -10.73
CA LEU A 112 1.01 -8.08 -9.75
C LEU A 112 1.60 -7.77 -8.38
N LEU A 113 2.53 -8.59 -7.89
CA LEU A 113 3.23 -8.33 -6.63
C LEU A 113 3.93 -6.97 -6.65
N GLY A 114 4.54 -6.59 -7.78
CA GLY A 114 5.14 -5.27 -7.95
C GLY A 114 4.12 -4.14 -7.89
N ARG A 115 2.97 -4.27 -8.57
CA ARG A 115 1.85 -3.30 -8.54
C ARG A 115 1.24 -3.17 -7.14
N GLY A 116 1.05 -4.29 -6.44
CA GLY A 116 0.53 -4.31 -5.07
C GLY A 116 1.50 -3.66 -4.06
N LEU A 117 2.80 -3.93 -4.17
CA LEU A 117 3.81 -3.31 -3.31
C LEU A 117 3.83 -1.78 -3.44
N ALA A 118 3.58 -1.26 -4.64
CA ALA A 118 3.56 0.18 -4.87
C ALA A 118 2.39 0.90 -4.18
N GLN A 119 1.32 0.19 -3.82
CA GLN A 119 0.15 0.73 -3.12
C GLN A 119 0.30 0.68 -1.59
N LEU A 120 1.35 0.02 -1.09
CA LEU A 120 1.67 -0.04 0.34
C LEU A 120 2.47 1.16 0.84
N ALA A 121 2.96 2.00 -0.08
CA ALA A 121 3.80 3.16 0.20
C ALA A 121 3.03 4.46 -0.09
#